data_AF-A0A246TS68-F1
#
_entry.id   AF-A0A246TS68-F1
#
_cell.length_a   1.000
_cell.length_b   1.000
_cell.length_c   1.000
_cell.angle_alpha   90.00
_cell.angle_beta   90.00
_cell.angle_gamma   90.00
#
_symmetry.space_group_name_H-M   'P 1'
#
loop_
_entity.id
_entity.type
_entity.pdbx_description
1 polymer ?
#
loop_
_entity_poly.entity_id
_entity_poly.type
_entity_poly.pdbx_seq_one_letter_code
_entity_poly.pdbx_strand_id
1 'polypeptide(L)'
;MMTYSTALNPLRLYSTRRVRTYFRREFERVGARPPRVRIGYADAGNPPRDVRIERHGQQFTLVLESAATRWFSGHMQYKVCSFAYWLSLCPPEVRQITVNATDGQAVSNARFAASVRFPHHVGLPDPHFFQHDGFAAEMERGRTAPRWEDRSNDIVWRGGMNGCGWASFAREDINNPTVLQRIRMVMQLRDMAGLDVRFVDLHPSADEYETLAHRQKFLGQPIPAQSWLGRKFAIDIDGFTNTWSNLLVRMLYGCCVLKVESQFGFRQWYYDELRPFEHYVPVAADMSDFREKIDWVRSNQMEAEAIAERGQALARTLTFATQARRAADLIEEHWDGDNPPKRPPVPASYERI
;
A
#
# COMPACT_ATOMS: atom_id res chain seq x y z
N MET A 1 -31.65 29.76 2.00
CA MET A 1 -32.01 28.64 2.90
C MET A 1 -31.94 27.35 2.10
N MET A 2 -30.83 26.63 2.17
CA MET A 2 -30.73 25.26 1.65
C MET A 2 -30.48 24.36 2.86
N THR A 3 -31.53 23.69 3.29
CA THR A 3 -31.49 22.67 4.35
C THR A 3 -30.91 21.39 3.76
N TYR A 4 -29.63 21.14 4.00
CA TYR A 4 -29.08 19.78 3.89
C TYR A 4 -29.55 18.99 5.12
N SER A 5 -30.75 18.42 5.03
CA SER A 5 -31.15 17.34 5.92
C SER A 5 -30.53 16.04 5.40
N THR A 6 -29.29 15.75 5.81
CA THR A 6 -28.76 14.38 5.73
C THR A 6 -29.48 13.54 6.77
N ALA A 7 -30.66 13.04 6.42
CA ALA A 7 -31.32 12.00 7.18
C ALA A 7 -30.47 10.72 7.07
N LEU A 8 -29.69 10.42 8.11
CA LEU A 8 -29.17 9.07 8.35
C LEU A 8 -30.33 8.10 8.23
N ASN A 9 -30.30 7.19 7.25
CA ASN A 9 -31.40 6.23 7.07
C ASN A 9 -31.51 5.34 8.33
N PRO A 10 -32.58 5.46 9.13
CA PRO A 10 -32.69 4.78 10.43
C PRO A 10 -32.98 3.27 10.30
N LEU A 11 -33.18 2.75 9.07
CA LEU A 11 -33.70 1.39 8.82
C LEU A 11 -32.67 0.40 8.27
N ARG A 12 -31.37 0.59 8.49
CA ARG A 12 -30.36 -0.36 7.99
C ARG A 12 -29.41 -0.86 9.08
N LEU A 13 -29.89 -1.83 9.87
CA LEU A 13 -29.08 -2.62 10.79
C LEU A 13 -28.29 -3.68 10.02
N TYR A 14 -27.02 -3.38 9.74
CA TYR A 14 -26.05 -4.39 9.30
C TYR A 14 -25.26 -4.94 10.49
N SER A 15 -24.55 -6.05 10.31
CA SER A 15 -23.75 -6.69 11.37
C SER A 15 -22.53 -5.85 11.76
N THR A 16 -22.77 -4.76 12.49
CA THR A 16 -21.74 -3.90 13.09
C THR A 16 -20.91 -4.62 14.15
N ARG A 17 -21.36 -5.80 14.60
CA ARG A 17 -20.66 -6.63 15.59
C ARG A 17 -19.24 -6.98 15.16
N ARG A 18 -19.05 -7.46 13.92
CA ARG A 18 -17.71 -7.86 13.41
C ARG A 18 -16.75 -6.66 13.35
N VAL A 19 -17.27 -5.53 12.88
CA VAL A 19 -16.53 -4.26 12.78
C VAL A 19 -16.09 -3.79 14.16
N ARG A 20 -17.01 -3.77 15.13
CA ARG A 20 -16.73 -3.40 16.52
C ARG A 20 -15.68 -4.31 17.15
N THR A 21 -15.80 -5.63 16.98
CA THR A 21 -14.83 -6.58 17.53
C THR A 21 -13.43 -6.35 16.97
N TYR A 22 -13.31 -6.09 15.67
CA TYR A 22 -12.03 -5.81 15.04
C TYR A 22 -11.42 -4.49 15.50
N PHE A 23 -12.19 -3.39 15.46
CA PHE A 23 -11.70 -2.09 15.93
C PHE A 23 -11.28 -2.14 17.39
N ARG A 24 -12.07 -2.82 18.25
CA ARG A 24 -11.70 -3.05 19.65
C ARG A 24 -10.34 -3.74 19.76
N ARG A 25 -10.18 -4.88 19.08
CA ARG A 25 -8.95 -5.67 19.11
C ARG A 25 -7.73 -4.86 18.66
N GLU A 26 -7.84 -4.15 17.53
CA GLU A 26 -6.71 -3.39 17.00
C GLU A 26 -6.36 -2.17 17.86
N PHE A 27 -7.34 -1.47 18.44
CA PHE A 27 -7.07 -0.37 19.38
C PHE A 27 -6.46 -0.87 20.68
N GLU A 28 -6.98 -1.96 21.27
CA GLU A 28 -6.41 -2.60 22.46
C GLU A 28 -4.97 -3.06 22.21
N ARG A 29 -4.68 -3.63 21.04
CA ARG A 29 -3.34 -4.09 20.65
C ARG A 29 -2.30 -2.99 20.77
N VAL A 30 -2.65 -1.76 20.35
CA VAL A 30 -1.76 -0.59 20.42
C VAL A 30 -1.91 0.23 21.70
N GLY A 31 -2.56 -0.33 22.73
CA GLY A 31 -2.75 0.31 24.05
C GLY A 31 -3.76 1.46 24.07
N ALA A 32 -4.56 1.62 23.02
CA ALA A 32 -5.56 2.67 22.91
C ALA A 32 -6.94 2.20 23.39
N ARG A 33 -7.77 3.15 23.85
CA ARG A 33 -9.14 2.88 24.28
C ARG A 33 -10.00 2.48 23.07
N PRO A 34 -10.73 1.34 23.13
CA PRO A 34 -11.63 0.94 22.06
C PRO A 34 -12.72 1.97 21.75
N PRO A 35 -12.91 2.34 20.47
CA PRO A 35 -13.99 3.23 20.10
C PRO A 35 -15.33 2.50 20.00
N ARG A 36 -16.42 3.26 20.18
CA ARG A 36 -17.76 2.82 19.79
C ARG A 36 -17.93 3.06 18.29
N VAL A 37 -18.11 2.01 17.51
CA VAL A 37 -18.28 2.14 16.05
C VAL A 37 -19.76 2.01 15.65
N ARG A 38 -20.21 2.94 14.81
CA ARG A 38 -21.48 2.90 14.09
C ARG A 38 -21.22 2.99 12.60
N ILE A 39 -22.15 2.46 11.82
CA ILE A 39 -22.14 2.55 10.36
C ILE A 39 -23.37 3.35 9.94
N GLY A 40 -23.17 4.37 9.13
CA GLY A 40 -24.20 5.13 8.44
C GLY A 40 -24.06 5.00 6.93
N TYR A 41 -25.12 5.34 6.20
CA TYR A 41 -25.10 5.39 4.74
C TYR A 41 -25.60 6.76 4.28
N ALA A 42 -25.02 7.27 3.20
CA ALA A 42 -25.44 8.49 2.53
C ALA A 42 -25.55 8.26 1.00
N ASP A 43 -26.35 9.09 0.35
CA ASP A 43 -26.49 9.16 -1.12
C ASP A 43 -25.80 10.43 -1.63
N ALA A 44 -24.51 10.60 -1.33
CA ALA A 44 -23.77 11.83 -1.68
C ALA A 44 -23.07 11.72 -3.05
N GLY A 45 -23.14 10.55 -3.68
CA GLY A 45 -22.59 10.31 -5.02
C GLY A 45 -21.07 10.28 -5.03
N ASN A 46 -20.43 10.00 -3.89
CA ASN A 46 -19.00 9.70 -3.86
C ASN A 46 -18.73 8.29 -4.38
N PRO A 47 -17.46 7.98 -4.70
CA PRO A 47 -17.05 6.62 -4.99
C PRO A 47 -17.43 5.62 -3.88
N PRO A 48 -17.84 4.39 -4.24
CA PRO A 48 -18.41 3.39 -3.30
C PRO A 48 -17.42 2.85 -2.26
N ARG A 49 -16.16 3.27 -2.32
CA ARG A 49 -15.08 2.86 -1.42
C ARG A 49 -14.46 4.03 -0.66
N ASP A 50 -15.01 5.23 -0.83
CA ASP A 50 -14.71 6.33 0.06
C ASP A 50 -15.53 6.17 1.33
N VAL A 51 -14.89 6.39 2.47
CA VAL A 51 -15.54 6.32 3.78
C VAL A 51 -15.27 7.62 4.51
N ARG A 52 -16.34 8.29 4.95
CA ARG A 52 -16.21 9.42 5.87
C ARG A 52 -16.22 8.89 7.30
N ILE A 53 -15.17 9.18 8.05
CA ILE A 53 -15.05 8.82 9.47
C ILE A 53 -15.38 10.06 10.28
N GLU A 54 -16.52 10.06 10.97
CA GLU A 54 -16.92 11.13 11.88
C GLU A 54 -16.61 10.71 13.33
N ARG A 55 -15.99 11.60 14.10
CA ARG A 55 -15.56 11.40 15.48
C ARG A 55 -16.33 12.32 16.43
N HIS A 56 -16.98 11.72 17.42
CA HIS A 56 -17.60 12.42 18.55
C HIS A 56 -17.11 11.81 19.87
N GLY A 57 -16.05 12.39 20.42
CA GLY A 57 -15.35 11.83 21.57
C GLY A 57 -14.84 10.41 21.25
N GLN A 58 -15.36 9.42 21.96
CA GLN A 58 -14.99 8.00 21.80
C GLN A 58 -15.87 7.22 20.82
N GLN A 59 -16.77 7.89 20.09
CA GLN A 59 -17.62 7.28 19.08
C GLN A 59 -17.16 7.65 17.67
N PHE A 60 -17.03 6.64 16.80
CA PHE A 60 -16.87 6.82 15.37
C PHE A 60 -18.15 6.42 14.62
N THR A 61 -18.57 7.26 13.68
CA THR A 61 -19.56 6.93 12.66
C THR A 61 -18.83 6.78 11.34
N LEU A 62 -18.85 5.57 10.76
CA LEU A 62 -18.35 5.30 9.42
C LEU A 62 -19.49 5.52 8.44
N VAL A 63 -19.46 6.61 7.68
CA VAL A 63 -20.48 6.94 6.68
C VAL A 63 -20.00 6.44 5.32
N LEU A 64 -20.74 5.48 4.76
CA LEU A 64 -20.49 4.89 3.45
C LEU A 64 -21.48 5.42 2.42
N GLU A 65 -21.11 5.41 1.15
CA GLU A 65 -22.08 5.61 0.07
C GLU A 65 -23.08 4.45 0.01
N SER A 66 -24.35 4.75 -0.26
CA SER A 66 -25.41 3.75 -0.33
C SER A 66 -25.18 2.73 -1.44
N ALA A 67 -24.49 3.18 -2.51
CA ALA A 67 -24.07 2.40 -3.66
C ALA A 67 -22.84 1.52 -3.36
N ALA A 68 -22.16 1.73 -2.22
CA ALA A 68 -21.20 0.76 -1.73
C ALA A 68 -21.89 -0.61 -1.61
N THR A 69 -21.11 -1.69 -1.73
CA THR A 69 -21.63 -3.01 -1.35
C THR A 69 -22.34 -2.86 -0.02
N ARG A 70 -23.59 -3.33 0.10
CA ARG A 70 -24.43 -3.18 1.32
C ARG A 70 -23.74 -3.65 2.61
N TRP A 71 -22.55 -4.26 2.49
CA TRP A 71 -21.67 -4.72 3.54
C TRP A 71 -20.35 -3.93 3.55
N PHE A 72 -19.95 -3.50 4.75
CA PHE A 72 -18.58 -3.09 5.03
C PHE A 72 -17.68 -4.34 5.07
N SER A 73 -16.94 -4.56 3.99
CA SER A 73 -16.17 -5.79 3.80
C SER A 73 -14.97 -5.85 4.75
N GLY A 74 -14.45 -7.07 5.00
CA GLY A 74 -13.21 -7.23 5.75
C GLY A 74 -12.04 -6.44 5.14
N HIS A 75 -12.03 -6.31 3.81
CA HIS A 75 -11.03 -5.53 3.07
C HIS A 75 -11.12 -4.02 3.36
N MET A 76 -12.32 -3.45 3.51
CA MET A 76 -12.46 -2.06 3.93
C MET A 76 -12.17 -1.89 5.42
N GLN A 77 -12.59 -2.86 6.24
CA GLN A 77 -12.52 -2.80 7.70
C GLN A 77 -11.11 -2.58 8.23
N TYR A 78 -10.11 -3.33 7.75
CA TYR A 78 -8.74 -3.17 8.26
C TYR A 78 -8.11 -1.83 7.85
N LYS A 79 -8.42 -1.35 6.63
CA LYS A 79 -7.95 -0.05 6.14
C LYS A 79 -8.54 1.12 6.90
N VAL A 80 -9.86 1.14 7.04
CA VAL A 80 -10.55 2.21 7.76
C VAL A 80 -10.20 2.20 9.25
N CYS A 81 -9.89 1.03 9.82
CA CYS A 81 -9.46 0.94 11.21
C CYS A 81 -8.13 1.68 11.46
N SER A 82 -7.15 1.57 10.55
CA SER A 82 -5.88 2.31 10.72
C SER A 82 -6.11 3.82 10.64
N PHE A 83 -6.91 4.29 9.68
CA PHE A 83 -7.26 5.71 9.59
C PHE A 83 -8.05 6.22 10.80
N ALA A 84 -9.00 5.43 11.31
CA ALA A 84 -9.73 5.78 12.53
C ALA A 84 -8.80 5.88 13.74
N TYR A 85 -7.77 5.03 13.81
CA TYR A 85 -6.74 5.14 14.84
C TYR A 85 -5.93 6.43 14.68
N TRP A 86 -5.45 6.75 13.47
CA TRP A 86 -4.72 8.01 13.22
C TRP A 86 -5.57 9.24 13.59
N LEU A 87 -6.84 9.28 13.19
CA LEU A 87 -7.79 10.33 13.59
C LEU A 87 -7.99 10.40 15.12
N SER A 88 -7.94 9.26 15.82
CA SER A 88 -8.13 9.23 17.27
C SER A 88 -7.05 9.98 18.04
N LEU A 89 -5.87 10.15 17.43
CA LEU A 89 -4.72 10.87 18.00
C LEU A 89 -4.81 12.39 17.83
N CYS A 90 -5.70 12.88 16.97
CA CYS A 90 -5.83 14.31 16.66
C CYS A 90 -6.59 15.09 17.77
N PRO A 91 -6.40 16.41 17.89
CA PRO A 91 -7.17 17.27 18.81
C PRO A 91 -8.69 17.15 18.61
N PRO A 92 -9.55 17.25 19.65
CA PRO A 92 -11.01 17.04 19.57
C PRO A 92 -11.77 17.85 18.51
N GLU A 93 -11.18 18.95 18.04
CA GLU A 93 -11.67 19.84 16.99
C GLU A 93 -11.68 19.16 15.62
N VAL A 94 -10.73 18.25 15.36
CA VAL A 94 -10.68 17.43 14.15
C VAL A 94 -11.76 16.35 14.24
N ARG A 95 -12.93 16.63 13.67
CA ARG A 95 -14.12 15.78 13.85
C ARG A 95 -14.38 14.83 12.70
N GLN A 96 -13.78 15.04 11.53
CA GLN A 96 -14.02 14.17 10.39
C GLN A 96 -12.87 14.12 9.40
N ILE A 97 -12.74 12.97 8.73
CA ILE A 97 -11.90 12.80 7.54
C ILE A 97 -12.60 11.90 6.52
N THR A 98 -12.26 12.07 5.25
CA THR A 98 -12.61 11.15 4.16
C THR A 98 -11.40 10.29 3.80
N VAL A 99 -11.60 8.96 3.72
CA VAL A 99 -10.52 8.00 3.49
C VAL A 99 -10.83 7.07 2.31
N ASN A 100 -9.80 6.76 1.54
CA ASN A 100 -9.86 5.75 0.48
C ASN A 100 -9.73 4.36 1.10
N ALA A 101 -10.80 3.55 1.06
CA ALA A 101 -10.82 2.20 1.61
C ALA A 101 -10.51 1.10 0.56
N THR A 102 -9.83 1.45 -0.54
CA THR A 102 -9.25 0.51 -1.52
C THR A 102 -7.75 0.42 -1.36
N ASP A 103 -7.07 -0.38 -2.20
CA ASP A 103 -5.62 -0.35 -2.22
C ASP A 103 -5.07 0.96 -2.86
N GLY A 104 -5.92 1.73 -3.54
CA GLY A 104 -5.62 2.99 -4.22
C GLY A 104 -5.87 2.95 -5.73
N GLN A 105 -6.13 1.77 -6.28
CA GLN A 105 -6.39 1.52 -7.71
C GLN A 105 -7.78 1.98 -8.17
N ALA A 106 -8.74 2.06 -7.25
CA ALA A 106 -10.09 2.51 -7.55
C ALA A 106 -10.20 4.04 -7.56
N VAL A 107 -11.21 4.55 -8.25
CA VAL A 107 -11.60 5.96 -8.16
C VAL A 107 -11.93 6.30 -6.71
N SER A 108 -11.40 7.42 -6.23
CA SER A 108 -11.61 7.96 -4.90
C SER A 108 -11.56 9.47 -4.97
N ASN A 109 -12.46 10.11 -4.24
CA ASN A 109 -12.45 11.55 -3.95
C ASN A 109 -11.97 11.82 -2.51
N ALA A 110 -11.55 10.77 -1.79
CA ALA A 110 -11.15 10.88 -0.40
C ALA A 110 -9.90 11.74 -0.25
N ARG A 111 -9.86 12.54 0.83
CA ARG A 111 -8.70 13.37 1.15
C ARG A 111 -7.49 12.55 1.56
N PHE A 112 -7.68 11.45 2.28
CA PHE A 112 -6.60 10.63 2.82
C PHE A 112 -6.55 9.24 2.19
N ALA A 113 -5.34 8.76 1.90
CA ALA A 113 -5.13 7.43 1.31
C ALA A 113 -3.83 6.79 1.83
N ALA A 114 -3.77 5.46 1.80
CA ALA A 114 -2.57 4.70 2.14
C ALA A 114 -1.58 4.64 0.96
N SER A 115 -2.11 4.59 -0.26
CA SER A 115 -1.36 4.78 -1.50
C SER A 115 -1.90 6.02 -2.20
N VAL A 116 -1.04 7.03 -2.34
CA VAL A 116 -1.39 8.29 -3.00
C VAL A 116 -1.01 8.24 -4.48
N ARG A 117 -1.77 8.96 -5.29
CA ARG A 117 -1.56 9.06 -6.74
C ARG A 117 -1.84 10.47 -7.26
N PHE A 118 -2.87 11.10 -6.72
CA PHE A 118 -3.31 12.44 -7.15
C PHE A 118 -2.87 13.52 -6.17
N PRO A 119 -2.64 14.77 -6.63
CA PRO A 119 -2.20 15.87 -5.78
C PRO A 119 -3.13 16.22 -4.60
N HIS A 120 -4.41 15.84 -4.68
CA HIS A 120 -5.38 16.10 -3.62
C HIS A 120 -5.35 15.03 -2.51
N HIS A 121 -4.68 13.89 -2.72
CA HIS A 121 -4.52 12.87 -1.69
C HIS A 121 -3.42 13.26 -0.71
N VAL A 122 -3.66 13.04 0.57
CA VAL A 122 -2.66 13.09 1.65
C VAL A 122 -2.34 11.67 2.09
N GLY A 123 -1.07 11.31 2.07
CA GLY A 123 -0.59 9.97 2.42
C GLY A 123 -0.53 9.77 3.93
N LEU A 124 -1.17 8.73 4.44
CA LEU A 124 -1.04 8.30 5.84
C LEU A 124 -0.44 6.90 5.94
N PRO A 125 0.12 6.51 7.10
CA PRO A 125 0.65 5.17 7.31
C PRO A 125 -0.37 4.09 6.98
N ASP A 126 0.08 3.13 6.17
CA ASP A 126 -0.79 2.12 5.61
C ASP A 126 -1.27 1.11 6.68
N PRO A 127 -2.27 0.29 6.35
CA PRO A 127 -2.86 -0.63 7.32
C PRO A 127 -1.89 -1.73 7.79
N HIS A 128 -0.96 -2.19 6.94
CA HIS A 128 0.04 -3.18 7.37
C HIS A 128 1.02 -2.55 8.35
N PHE A 129 1.48 -1.32 8.09
CA PHE A 129 2.30 -0.58 9.05
C PHE A 129 1.59 -0.47 10.40
N PHE A 130 0.28 -0.17 10.40
CA PHE A 130 -0.54 -0.15 11.62
C PHE A 130 -0.65 -1.53 12.30
N GLN A 131 -0.96 -2.58 11.53
CA GLN A 131 -1.18 -3.95 12.04
C GLN A 131 0.09 -4.62 12.59
N HIS A 132 1.25 -4.17 12.13
CA HIS A 132 2.56 -4.72 12.50
C HIS A 132 3.34 -3.81 13.46
N ASP A 133 2.66 -2.89 14.16
CA ASP A 133 3.30 -1.99 15.14
C ASP A 133 4.49 -1.22 14.56
N GLY A 134 4.33 -0.74 13.31
CA GLY A 134 5.36 -0.04 12.56
C GLY A 134 6.51 -0.95 12.14
N PHE A 135 6.22 -2.24 11.93
CA PHE A 135 7.19 -3.29 11.62
C PHE A 135 8.30 -3.42 12.69
N ALA A 136 7.96 -3.21 13.96
CA ALA A 136 8.91 -3.29 15.07
C ALA A 136 9.62 -4.65 15.15
N ALA A 137 8.89 -5.75 14.90
CA ALA A 137 9.47 -7.09 14.89
C ALA A 137 10.49 -7.27 13.75
N GLU A 138 10.21 -6.74 12.57
CA GLU A 138 11.11 -6.76 11.42
C GLU A 138 12.33 -5.86 11.65
N MET A 139 12.15 -4.72 12.32
CA MET A 139 13.23 -3.83 12.74
C MET A 139 14.22 -4.56 13.66
N GLU A 140 13.73 -5.26 14.68
CA GLU A 140 14.60 -6.03 15.59
C GLU A 140 15.29 -7.20 14.86
N ARG A 141 14.58 -7.93 14.00
CA ARG A 141 15.19 -8.98 13.15
C ARG A 141 16.27 -8.42 12.23
N GLY A 142 16.06 -7.22 11.69
CA GLY A 142 17.04 -6.54 10.85
C GLY A 142 18.36 -6.24 11.56
N ARG A 143 18.36 -6.10 12.90
CA ARG A 143 19.58 -5.95 13.70
C ARG A 143 20.38 -7.25 13.81
N THR A 144 19.73 -8.41 13.61
CA THR A 144 20.37 -9.73 13.65
C THR A 144 20.76 -10.24 12.26
N ALA A 145 20.63 -9.42 11.22
CA ALA A 145 21.00 -9.82 9.87
C ALA A 145 22.53 -10.04 9.78
N PRO A 146 23.01 -11.07 9.04
CA PRO A 146 24.44 -11.30 8.83
C PRO A 146 25.15 -10.08 8.23
N ARG A 147 26.48 -10.06 8.35
CA ARG A 147 27.31 -9.05 7.68
C ARG A 147 27.10 -9.12 6.16
N TRP A 148 27.29 -8.01 5.46
CA TRP A 148 26.99 -7.93 4.03
C TRP A 148 27.73 -9.00 3.22
N GLU A 149 29.02 -9.21 3.50
CA GLU A 149 29.87 -10.20 2.85
C GLU A 149 29.40 -11.65 3.03
N ASP A 150 28.68 -11.95 4.11
CA ASP A 150 28.16 -13.29 4.43
C ASP A 150 26.79 -13.56 3.77
N ARG A 151 26.18 -12.56 3.13
CA ARG A 151 24.87 -12.68 2.49
C ARG A 151 24.98 -13.18 1.04
N SER A 152 23.98 -13.91 0.59
CA SER A 152 23.90 -14.38 -0.79
C SER A 152 23.73 -13.21 -1.78
N ASN A 153 24.37 -13.37 -2.95
CA ASN A 153 24.22 -12.50 -4.13
C ASN A 153 22.97 -12.86 -4.97
N ASP A 154 22.21 -13.90 -4.60
CA ASP A 154 21.00 -14.30 -5.32
C ASP A 154 19.95 -13.20 -5.26
N ILE A 155 19.35 -12.90 -6.41
CA ILE A 155 18.22 -11.96 -6.49
C ILE A 155 16.95 -12.79 -6.62
N VAL A 156 16.17 -12.80 -5.54
CA VAL A 156 14.95 -13.62 -5.42
C VAL A 156 13.72 -12.73 -5.28
N TRP A 157 12.65 -13.10 -5.97
CA TRP A 157 11.34 -12.50 -5.81
C TRP A 157 10.24 -13.58 -5.76
N ARG A 158 9.31 -13.38 -4.82
CA ARG A 158 8.09 -14.17 -4.63
C ARG A 158 6.94 -13.22 -4.32
N GLY A 159 5.95 -13.19 -5.20
CA GLY A 159 4.75 -12.38 -5.00
C GLY A 159 3.58 -12.94 -5.80
N GLY A 160 2.37 -12.51 -5.47
CA GLY A 160 1.21 -12.93 -6.24
C GLY A 160 1.12 -12.20 -7.58
N MET A 161 0.42 -12.82 -8.53
CA MET A 161 0.15 -12.27 -9.85
C MET A 161 -0.93 -11.17 -9.83
N ASN A 162 -0.86 -10.24 -8.87
CA ASN A 162 -1.78 -9.12 -8.76
C ASN A 162 -1.24 -7.85 -9.42
N GLY A 163 -2.14 -6.95 -9.82
CA GLY A 163 -1.79 -5.69 -10.46
C GLY A 163 -2.89 -5.10 -11.32
N CYS A 164 -2.56 -4.01 -12.01
CA CYS A 164 -3.38 -3.42 -13.06
C CYS A 164 -2.83 -3.77 -14.44
N GLY A 165 -3.73 -4.07 -15.38
CA GLY A 165 -3.40 -4.53 -16.73
C GLY A 165 -4.04 -5.87 -17.05
N TRP A 166 -3.94 -6.31 -18.31
CA TRP A 166 -4.40 -7.65 -18.68
C TRP A 166 -3.31 -8.71 -18.43
N ALA A 167 -3.73 -9.97 -18.32
CA ALA A 167 -2.81 -11.10 -18.23
C ALA A 167 -2.41 -11.54 -19.64
N SER A 168 -1.12 -11.46 -19.96
CA SER A 168 -0.56 -12.03 -21.19
C SER A 168 0.81 -12.62 -20.88
N PHE A 169 1.01 -13.86 -21.28
CA PHE A 169 2.28 -14.57 -21.18
C PHE A 169 2.98 -14.72 -22.54
N ALA A 170 2.44 -14.07 -23.58
CA ALA A 170 3.03 -14.06 -24.92
C ALA A 170 4.33 -13.26 -24.92
N ARG A 171 5.39 -13.79 -25.55
CA ARG A 171 6.72 -13.17 -25.50
C ARG A 171 6.75 -11.79 -26.16
N GLU A 172 5.90 -11.60 -27.17
CA GLU A 172 5.70 -10.38 -27.94
C GLU A 172 5.17 -9.23 -27.06
N ASP A 173 4.48 -9.56 -25.98
CA ASP A 173 3.84 -8.62 -25.05
C ASP A 173 4.74 -8.20 -23.88
N ILE A 174 5.99 -8.69 -23.82
CA ILE A 174 6.88 -8.48 -22.67
C ILE A 174 7.17 -7.01 -22.35
N ASN A 175 7.11 -6.15 -23.36
CA ASN A 175 7.33 -4.70 -23.24
C ASN A 175 6.03 -3.90 -23.36
N ASN A 176 4.87 -4.56 -23.46
CA ASN A 176 3.59 -3.89 -23.63
C ASN A 176 3.08 -3.34 -22.28
N PRO A 177 3.06 -2.03 -22.05
CA PRO A 177 2.77 -1.47 -20.72
C PRO A 177 1.34 -1.73 -20.24
N THR A 178 0.44 -2.20 -21.11
CA THR A 178 -0.93 -2.60 -20.72
C THR A 178 -0.98 -4.00 -20.07
N VAL A 179 0.08 -4.80 -20.21
CA VAL A 179 0.24 -6.07 -19.52
C VAL A 179 0.69 -5.82 -18.10
N LEU A 180 0.11 -6.58 -17.17
CA LEU A 180 0.47 -6.58 -15.74
C LEU A 180 1.98 -6.50 -15.54
N GLN A 181 2.45 -5.44 -14.85
CA GLN A 181 3.88 -5.14 -14.66
C GLN A 181 4.64 -6.34 -14.07
N ARG A 182 4.04 -7.08 -13.13
CA ARG A 182 4.65 -8.28 -12.55
C ARG A 182 4.79 -9.44 -13.53
N ILE A 183 3.88 -9.60 -14.48
CA ILE A 183 3.99 -10.63 -15.53
C ILE A 183 5.17 -10.29 -16.43
N ARG A 184 5.26 -9.03 -16.88
CA ARG A 184 6.40 -8.53 -17.66
C ARG A 184 7.73 -8.77 -16.92
N MET A 185 7.80 -8.45 -15.62
CA MET A 185 8.99 -8.70 -14.80
C MET A 185 9.36 -10.19 -14.75
N VAL A 186 8.42 -11.07 -14.40
CA VAL A 186 8.68 -12.52 -14.33
C VAL A 186 9.14 -13.03 -15.70
N MET A 187 8.55 -12.54 -16.79
CA MET A 187 8.96 -12.92 -18.14
C MET A 187 10.37 -12.47 -18.52
N GLN A 188 10.79 -11.29 -18.10
CA GLN A 188 12.12 -10.77 -18.38
C GLN A 188 13.21 -11.48 -17.54
N LEU A 189 12.88 -11.86 -16.30
CA LEU A 189 13.89 -12.19 -15.29
C LEU A 189 14.02 -13.68 -14.95
N ARG A 190 12.96 -14.49 -15.10
CA ARG A 190 12.94 -15.90 -14.62
C ARG A 190 14.05 -16.79 -15.21
N ASP A 191 14.50 -16.49 -16.43
CA ASP A 191 15.48 -17.28 -17.18
C ASP A 191 16.91 -16.67 -17.06
N MET A 192 17.09 -15.61 -16.27
CA MET A 192 18.40 -15.00 -16.03
C MET A 192 19.19 -15.76 -14.96
N ALA A 193 20.48 -15.98 -15.22
CA ALA A 193 21.36 -16.68 -14.28
C ALA A 193 21.46 -15.97 -12.92
N GLY A 194 21.33 -16.74 -11.84
CA GLY A 194 21.37 -16.25 -10.45
C GLY A 194 20.16 -15.42 -10.03
N LEU A 195 19.04 -15.52 -10.78
CA LEU A 195 17.75 -14.96 -10.41
C LEU A 195 16.75 -16.07 -10.12
N ASP A 196 15.88 -15.83 -9.15
CA ASP A 196 14.72 -16.68 -8.88
C ASP A 196 13.48 -15.79 -8.67
N VAL A 197 12.87 -15.39 -9.78
CA VAL A 197 11.74 -14.44 -9.84
C VAL A 197 10.50 -15.20 -10.31
N ARG A 198 9.57 -15.49 -9.38
CA ARG A 198 8.39 -16.32 -9.66
C ARG A 198 7.16 -15.86 -8.89
N PHE A 199 6.00 -16.14 -9.47
CA PHE A 199 4.72 -16.00 -8.77
C PHE A 199 4.54 -17.10 -7.72
N VAL A 200 3.85 -16.80 -6.63
CA VAL A 200 3.44 -17.82 -5.63
C VAL A 200 2.05 -18.38 -5.92
N ASP A 201 1.23 -17.62 -6.63
CA ASP A 201 -0.13 -17.94 -7.05
C ASP A 201 -0.51 -17.16 -8.30
N LEU A 202 -1.51 -17.67 -9.03
CA LEU A 202 -2.19 -16.94 -10.08
C LEU A 202 -3.40 -16.20 -9.50
N HIS A 203 -3.68 -15.03 -10.05
CA HIS A 203 -4.94 -14.35 -9.76
C HIS A 203 -6.10 -15.09 -10.45
N PRO A 204 -7.30 -15.18 -9.85
CA PRO A 204 -8.44 -15.92 -10.43
C PRO A 204 -8.79 -15.56 -11.88
N SER A 205 -8.51 -14.32 -12.29
CA SER A 205 -8.71 -13.87 -13.68
C SER A 205 -7.75 -14.51 -14.69
N ALA A 206 -6.80 -15.33 -14.25
CA ALA A 206 -5.82 -16.01 -15.08
C ALA A 206 -5.73 -17.51 -14.77
N ASP A 207 -6.75 -18.09 -14.13
CA ASP A 207 -6.80 -19.53 -13.82
C ASP A 207 -6.67 -20.38 -15.09
N GLU A 208 -7.17 -19.89 -16.23
CA GLU A 208 -7.01 -20.55 -17.53
C GLU A 208 -5.55 -20.76 -17.97
N TYR A 209 -4.61 -19.98 -17.42
CA TYR A 209 -3.18 -20.07 -17.72
C TYR A 209 -2.42 -20.99 -16.75
N GLU A 210 -3.06 -21.67 -15.80
CA GLU A 210 -2.39 -22.50 -14.79
C GLU A 210 -1.46 -23.56 -15.42
N THR A 211 -1.96 -24.30 -16.41
CA THR A 211 -1.15 -25.33 -17.11
C THR A 211 0.07 -24.70 -17.81
N LEU A 212 -0.09 -23.54 -18.43
CA LEU A 212 1.00 -22.81 -19.07
C LEU A 212 2.02 -22.35 -18.03
N ALA A 213 1.55 -21.75 -16.93
CA ALA A 213 2.38 -21.22 -15.86
C ALA A 213 3.24 -22.30 -15.20
N HIS A 214 2.70 -23.51 -15.00
CA HIS A 214 3.47 -24.66 -14.53
C HIS A 214 4.52 -25.12 -15.54
N ARG A 215 4.12 -25.31 -16.82
CA ARG A 215 5.05 -25.76 -17.88
C ARG A 215 6.20 -24.80 -18.10
N GLN A 216 5.94 -23.49 -18.02
CA GLN A 216 6.90 -22.41 -18.23
C GLN A 216 7.59 -21.96 -16.93
N LYS A 217 7.36 -22.63 -15.80
CA LYS A 217 7.98 -22.36 -14.49
C LYS A 217 7.77 -20.91 -13.99
N PHE A 218 6.62 -20.31 -14.28
CA PHE A 218 6.25 -19.00 -13.72
C PHE A 218 5.92 -19.07 -12.23
N LEU A 219 5.54 -20.26 -11.75
CA LEU A 219 5.19 -20.50 -10.36
C LEU A 219 6.37 -21.03 -9.55
N GLY A 220 6.48 -20.57 -8.31
CA GLY A 220 7.46 -21.00 -7.32
C GLY A 220 6.82 -21.10 -5.95
N GLN A 221 7.42 -21.90 -5.07
CA GLN A 221 6.92 -22.02 -3.70
C GLN A 221 7.09 -20.70 -2.95
N PRO A 222 6.15 -20.35 -2.05
CA PRO A 222 6.33 -19.24 -1.11
C PRO A 222 7.63 -19.40 -0.33
N ILE A 223 8.32 -18.28 -0.10
CA ILE A 223 9.56 -18.26 0.67
C ILE A 223 9.31 -17.44 1.94
N PRO A 224 9.77 -17.89 3.13
CA PRO A 224 9.65 -17.11 4.35
C PRO A 224 10.27 -15.72 4.20
N ALA A 225 9.56 -14.69 4.63
CA ALA A 225 9.99 -13.30 4.49
C ALA A 225 11.37 -13.06 5.14
N GLN A 226 11.64 -13.73 6.27
CA GLN A 226 12.89 -13.64 7.05
C GLN A 226 14.11 -14.13 6.28
N SER A 227 13.93 -14.94 5.23
CA SER A 227 15.05 -15.43 4.43
C SER A 227 15.84 -14.31 3.74
N TRP A 228 15.24 -13.13 3.54
CA TRP A 228 15.94 -11.96 3.00
C TRP A 228 16.95 -11.35 3.96
N LEU A 229 16.94 -11.69 5.25
CA LEU A 229 18.04 -11.32 6.16
C LEU A 229 19.39 -11.81 5.63
N GLY A 230 19.43 -12.99 5.00
CA GLY A 230 20.62 -13.58 4.39
C GLY A 230 20.85 -13.19 2.93
N ARG A 231 20.18 -12.16 2.41
CA ARG A 231 20.29 -11.72 1.00
C ARG A 231 20.71 -10.26 0.91
N LYS A 232 21.59 -9.97 -0.02
CA LYS A 232 22.03 -8.59 -0.32
C LYS A 232 20.95 -7.80 -1.05
N PHE A 233 20.23 -8.45 -1.95
CA PHE A 233 19.35 -7.77 -2.90
C PHE A 233 17.89 -8.17 -2.72
N ALA A 234 16.99 -7.23 -2.98
CA ALA A 234 15.57 -7.49 -3.06
C ALA A 234 14.94 -6.68 -4.19
N ILE A 235 13.87 -7.20 -4.79
CA ILE A 235 13.08 -6.47 -5.77
C ILE A 235 11.80 -5.95 -5.09
N ASP A 236 11.48 -4.69 -5.34
CA ASP A 236 10.20 -4.08 -5.01
C ASP A 236 9.47 -3.64 -6.28
N ILE A 237 8.23 -4.10 -6.43
CA ILE A 237 7.39 -3.83 -7.60
C ILE A 237 5.92 -3.80 -7.18
N ASP A 238 5.19 -2.80 -7.69
CA ASP A 238 3.78 -2.59 -7.38
C ASP A 238 2.95 -3.86 -7.71
N GLY A 239 1.91 -4.08 -6.89
CA GLY A 239 0.80 -4.98 -7.19
C GLY A 239 -0.35 -4.17 -7.77
N PHE A 240 -1.54 -4.26 -7.18
CA PHE A 240 -2.65 -3.34 -7.52
C PHE A 240 -2.24 -1.87 -7.32
N THR A 241 -1.48 -1.61 -6.26
CA THR A 241 -0.78 -0.35 -5.97
C THR A 241 0.57 -0.67 -5.31
N ASN A 242 1.07 0.19 -4.42
CA ASN A 242 2.32 -0.05 -3.69
C ASN A 242 2.31 -1.35 -2.88
N THR A 243 3.50 -1.87 -2.59
CA THR A 243 3.69 -2.97 -1.66
C THR A 243 3.60 -2.47 -0.22
N TRP A 244 2.54 -2.83 0.51
CA TRP A 244 2.35 -2.31 1.89
C TRP A 244 3.56 -2.57 2.79
N SER A 245 4.10 -3.78 2.77
CA SER A 245 5.23 -4.16 3.63
C SER A 245 6.57 -4.31 2.92
N ASN A 246 6.59 -4.66 1.62
CA ASN A 246 7.82 -5.20 1.01
C ASN A 246 8.98 -4.20 1.04
N LEU A 247 8.86 -3.02 0.43
CA LEU A 247 9.97 -2.05 0.37
C LEU A 247 10.56 -1.76 1.75
N LEU A 248 9.72 -1.36 2.70
CA LEU A 248 10.14 -0.97 4.04
C LEU A 248 10.78 -2.15 4.80
N VAL A 249 10.19 -3.34 4.74
CA VAL A 249 10.73 -4.54 5.41
C VAL A 249 12.08 -4.97 4.79
N ARG A 250 12.24 -4.88 3.46
CA ARG A 250 13.53 -5.19 2.81
C ARG A 250 14.62 -4.19 3.20
N MET A 251 14.27 -2.91 3.31
CA MET A 251 15.18 -1.90 3.87
C MET A 251 15.52 -2.19 5.33
N LEU A 252 14.54 -2.54 6.18
CA LEU A 252 14.78 -2.92 7.59
C LEU A 252 15.73 -4.12 7.71
N TYR A 253 15.66 -5.09 6.80
CA TYR A 253 16.60 -6.22 6.75
C TYR A 253 17.99 -5.86 6.18
N GLY A 254 18.18 -4.63 5.70
CA GLY A 254 19.45 -4.18 5.13
C GLY A 254 19.71 -4.74 3.74
N CYS A 255 18.66 -4.99 2.95
CA CYS A 255 18.82 -5.31 1.54
C CYS A 255 19.01 -4.03 0.72
N CYS A 256 19.89 -4.06 -0.29
CA CYS A 256 19.87 -3.11 -1.40
C CYS A 256 18.65 -3.43 -2.27
N VAL A 257 17.63 -2.56 -2.21
CA VAL A 257 16.37 -2.77 -2.92
C VAL A 257 16.45 -2.20 -4.34
N LEU A 258 16.22 -3.05 -5.35
CA LEU A 258 15.90 -2.63 -6.70
C LEU A 258 14.41 -2.30 -6.75
N LYS A 259 14.08 -1.01 -6.75
CA LYS A 259 12.70 -0.54 -6.74
C LYS A 259 12.27 -0.17 -8.15
N VAL A 260 11.31 -0.94 -8.68
CA VAL A 260 10.62 -0.62 -9.92
C VAL A 260 9.72 0.58 -9.68
N GLU A 261 9.84 1.59 -10.54
CA GLU A 261 8.99 2.76 -10.51
C GLU A 261 7.53 2.40 -10.75
N SER A 262 6.63 3.12 -10.09
CA SER A 262 5.21 2.89 -10.21
C SER A 262 4.73 3.30 -11.60
N GLN A 263 4.20 2.34 -12.37
CA GLN A 263 3.63 2.60 -13.69
C GLN A 263 2.49 3.62 -13.68
N PHE A 264 1.78 3.75 -12.55
CA PHE A 264 0.62 4.63 -12.41
C PHE A 264 0.84 5.77 -11.41
N GLY A 265 2.08 5.96 -10.93
CA GLY A 265 2.43 7.05 -10.02
C GLY A 265 1.98 6.85 -8.57
N PHE A 266 1.82 5.60 -8.11
CA PHE A 266 1.47 5.29 -6.73
C PHE A 266 2.65 5.53 -5.78
N ARG A 267 2.40 6.14 -4.62
CA ARG A 267 3.39 6.40 -3.58
C ARG A 267 2.84 6.10 -2.18
N GLN A 268 3.67 5.57 -1.28
CA GLN A 268 3.33 5.49 0.16
C GLN A 268 3.73 6.79 0.86
N TRP A 269 3.20 7.02 2.07
CA TRP A 269 3.37 8.26 2.86
C TRP A 269 4.83 8.67 3.15
N TYR A 270 5.76 7.74 3.13
CA TYR A 270 7.19 7.98 3.40
C TYR A 270 8.04 8.16 2.13
N TYR A 271 7.44 8.04 0.93
CA TYR A 271 8.20 8.04 -0.32
C TYR A 271 8.83 9.41 -0.66
N ASP A 272 8.39 10.51 -0.04
CA ASP A 272 9.04 11.82 -0.19
C ASP A 272 10.40 11.89 0.52
N GLU A 273 10.66 10.99 1.47
CA GLU A 273 11.95 10.89 2.17
C GLU A 273 12.94 9.98 1.41
N LEU A 274 12.44 9.17 0.46
CA LEU A 274 13.27 8.29 -0.36
C LEU A 274 13.94 9.07 -1.49
N ARG A 275 15.16 8.65 -1.83
CA ARG A 275 15.97 9.26 -2.89
C ARG A 275 16.64 8.16 -3.71
N PRO A 276 16.49 8.16 -5.04
CA PRO A 276 17.13 7.18 -5.92
C PRO A 276 18.66 7.21 -5.75
N PHE A 277 19.31 6.03 -5.77
CA PHE A 277 20.74 5.81 -5.53
C PHE A 277 21.28 6.28 -4.16
N GLU A 278 20.47 6.93 -3.33
CA GLU A 278 20.78 7.17 -1.93
C GLU A 278 20.22 6.05 -1.05
N HIS A 279 18.93 5.71 -1.22
CA HIS A 279 18.21 4.76 -0.36
C HIS A 279 17.85 3.44 -1.05
N TYR A 280 17.83 3.43 -2.39
CA TYR A 280 17.46 2.27 -3.22
C TYR A 280 18.01 2.43 -4.64
N VAL A 281 18.04 1.35 -5.42
CA VAL A 281 18.40 1.39 -6.85
C VAL A 281 17.11 1.51 -7.68
N PRO A 282 16.88 2.62 -8.42
CA PRO A 282 15.70 2.78 -9.25
C PRO A 282 15.76 1.89 -10.49
N VAL A 283 14.62 1.31 -10.85
CA VAL A 283 14.37 0.61 -12.13
C VAL A 283 13.19 1.30 -12.80
N ALA A 284 13.29 1.60 -14.09
CA ALA A 284 12.25 2.27 -14.86
C ALA A 284 10.93 1.49 -14.81
N ALA A 285 9.79 2.20 -14.87
CA ALA A 285 8.46 1.57 -14.77
C ALA A 285 8.16 0.59 -15.92
N ASP A 286 8.75 0.82 -17.09
CA ASP A 286 8.68 -0.08 -18.23
C ASP A 286 9.67 -1.26 -18.15
N MET A 287 10.61 -1.22 -17.19
CA MET A 287 11.68 -2.19 -16.93
C MET A 287 12.72 -2.30 -18.05
N SER A 288 12.83 -1.28 -18.91
CA SER A 288 13.82 -1.22 -19.99
C SER A 288 15.27 -1.29 -19.49
N ASP A 289 15.54 -0.80 -18.29
CA ASP A 289 16.86 -0.78 -17.64
C ASP A 289 17.07 -1.90 -16.60
N PHE A 290 16.12 -2.81 -16.41
CA PHE A 290 16.18 -3.77 -15.29
C PHE A 290 17.43 -4.65 -15.35
N ARG A 291 17.78 -5.17 -16.54
CA ARG A 291 19.00 -5.97 -16.73
C ARG A 291 20.26 -5.18 -16.36
N GLU A 292 20.35 -3.92 -16.80
CA GLU A 292 21.45 -3.03 -16.45
C GLU A 292 21.56 -2.85 -14.93
N LYS A 293 20.44 -2.62 -14.23
CA LYS A 293 20.46 -2.45 -12.77
C LYS A 293 20.86 -3.72 -12.02
N ILE A 294 20.47 -4.90 -12.51
CA ILE A 294 20.92 -6.19 -11.98
C ILE A 294 22.43 -6.35 -12.12
N ASP A 295 22.97 -6.06 -13.30
CA ASP A 295 24.41 -6.17 -13.55
C ASP A 295 25.19 -5.12 -12.76
N TRP A 296 24.62 -3.93 -12.57
CA TRP A 296 25.17 -2.86 -11.76
C TRP A 296 25.29 -3.25 -10.28
N VAL A 297 24.22 -3.75 -9.65
CA VAL A 297 24.29 -4.13 -8.21
C VAL A 297 25.26 -5.29 -7.97
N ARG A 298 25.41 -6.19 -8.95
CA ARG A 298 26.36 -7.30 -8.89
C ARG A 298 27.80 -6.81 -8.97
N SER A 299 28.08 -5.85 -9.83
CA SER A 299 29.42 -5.33 -10.10
C SER A 299 29.87 -4.24 -9.13
N ASN A 300 28.94 -3.59 -8.42
CA ASN A 300 29.21 -2.45 -7.53
C ASN A 300 28.86 -2.79 -6.07
N GLN A 301 29.45 -3.86 -5.53
CA GLN A 301 29.10 -4.38 -4.19
C GLN A 301 29.24 -3.34 -3.06
N MET A 302 30.31 -2.53 -3.07
CA MET A 302 30.53 -1.52 -2.04
C MET A 302 29.45 -0.42 -2.08
N GLU A 303 29.10 0.07 -3.27
CA GLU A 303 28.06 1.09 -3.39
C GLU A 303 26.68 0.50 -3.07
N ALA A 304 26.40 -0.74 -3.48
CA ALA A 304 25.15 -1.41 -3.15
C ALA A 304 24.99 -1.62 -1.63
N GLU A 305 26.07 -1.96 -0.92
CA GLU A 305 26.10 -2.03 0.54
C GLU A 305 25.79 -0.65 1.15
N ALA A 306 26.47 0.40 0.69
CA ALA A 306 26.26 1.75 1.19
C ALA A 306 24.82 2.25 0.95
N ILE A 307 24.21 1.93 -0.19
CA ILE A 307 22.78 2.19 -0.46
C ILE A 307 21.89 1.44 0.53
N ALA A 308 22.17 0.15 0.77
CA ALA A 308 21.40 -0.68 1.69
C ALA A 308 21.47 -0.14 3.12
N GLU A 309 22.66 0.29 3.57
CA GLU A 309 22.87 0.89 4.88
C GLU A 309 22.09 2.19 5.06
N ARG A 310 22.16 3.11 4.08
CA ARG A 310 21.40 4.37 4.09
C ARG A 310 19.90 4.11 4.08
N GLY A 311 19.43 3.19 3.23
CA GLY A 311 18.02 2.78 3.19
C GLY A 311 17.54 2.17 4.51
N GLN A 312 18.35 1.30 5.14
CA GLN A 312 18.05 0.74 6.45
C GLN A 312 18.04 1.80 7.56
N ALA A 313 18.96 2.76 7.51
CA ALA A 313 19.04 3.85 8.48
C ALA A 313 17.76 4.69 8.43
N LEU A 314 17.31 5.10 7.23
CA LEU A 314 16.04 5.79 7.04
C LEU A 314 14.85 4.93 7.52
N ALA A 315 14.76 3.67 7.10
CA ALA A 315 13.66 2.79 7.51
C ALA A 315 13.55 2.65 9.03
N ARG A 316 14.67 2.68 9.77
CA ARG A 316 14.70 2.63 11.24
C ARG A 316 14.17 3.90 11.90
N THR A 317 14.15 5.05 11.22
CA THR A 317 13.55 6.28 11.78
C THR A 317 12.02 6.25 11.73
N LEU A 318 11.44 5.48 10.79
CA LEU A 318 10.01 5.36 10.56
C LEU A 318 9.30 4.45 11.59
N THR A 319 9.50 4.73 12.87
CA THR A 319 8.87 3.99 13.98
C THR A 319 7.37 4.27 14.06
N PHE A 320 6.59 3.35 14.65
CA PHE A 320 5.16 3.56 14.88
C PHE A 320 4.85 4.90 15.55
N ALA A 321 5.58 5.26 16.61
CA ALA A 321 5.36 6.52 17.33
C ALA A 321 5.62 7.77 16.47
N THR A 322 6.71 7.79 15.69
CA THR A 322 7.02 8.93 14.81
C THR A 322 5.98 9.09 13.70
N GLN A 323 5.57 7.98 13.08
CA GLN A 323 4.61 8.00 11.99
C GLN A 323 3.18 8.25 12.48
N ALA A 324 2.83 7.80 13.69
CA ALA A 324 1.57 8.13 14.35
C ALA A 324 1.44 9.64 14.61
N ARG A 325 2.51 10.28 15.10
CA ARG A 325 2.54 11.73 15.29
C ARG A 325 2.39 12.47 13.97
N ARG A 326 3.21 12.12 12.97
CA ARG A 326 3.12 12.71 11.63
C ARG A 326 1.74 12.53 11.00
N ALA A 327 1.11 11.38 11.20
CA ALA A 327 -0.24 11.14 10.71
C ALA A 327 -1.27 12.07 11.36
N ALA A 328 -1.17 12.30 12.67
CA ALA A 328 -2.02 13.27 13.37
C ALA A 328 -1.78 14.70 12.86
N ASP A 329 -0.52 15.11 12.71
CA ASP A 329 -0.16 16.45 12.20
C ASP A 329 -0.73 16.66 10.78
N LEU A 330 -0.56 15.68 9.88
CA LEU A 330 -1.09 15.72 8.52
C LEU A 330 -2.62 15.75 8.48
N ILE A 331 -3.28 15.02 9.40
CA ILE A 331 -4.73 15.07 9.50
C ILE A 331 -5.18 16.45 9.99
N GLU A 332 -4.56 17.00 11.02
CA GLU A 332 -4.90 18.31 11.56
C GLU A 332 -4.72 19.43 10.52
N GLU A 333 -3.67 19.35 9.69
CA GLU A 333 -3.41 20.31 8.62
C GLU A 333 -4.41 20.21 7.45
N HIS A 334 -4.92 19.00 7.19
CA HIS A 334 -5.62 18.71 5.92
C HIS A 334 -7.01 18.10 6.04
N TRP A 335 -7.58 18.01 7.24
CA TRP A 335 -8.92 17.47 7.43
C TRP A 335 -9.98 18.30 6.71
N ASP A 336 -11.14 17.69 6.47
CA ASP A 336 -12.19 18.24 5.61
C ASP A 336 -12.95 19.44 6.23
N GLY A 337 -12.53 19.94 7.41
CA GLY A 337 -13.20 20.99 8.17
C GLY A 337 -14.66 20.64 8.51
N ASP A 338 -15.49 21.64 8.82
CA ASP A 338 -16.96 21.49 8.86
C ASP A 338 -17.61 21.71 7.47
N ASN A 339 -16.83 22.14 6.47
CA ASN A 339 -17.25 22.37 5.09
C ASN A 339 -16.37 21.54 4.15
N PRO A 340 -16.86 20.39 3.63
CA PRO A 340 -16.06 19.50 2.81
C PRO A 340 -15.55 20.23 1.55
N PRO A 341 -14.40 19.80 0.98
CA PRO A 341 -13.88 20.38 -0.25
C PRO A 341 -14.97 20.37 -1.32
N LYS A 342 -15.24 21.54 -1.91
CA LYS A 342 -16.10 21.65 -3.10
C LYS A 342 -15.52 20.70 -4.14
N ARG A 343 -16.38 19.86 -4.74
CA ARG A 343 -15.99 18.98 -5.84
C ARG A 343 -15.11 19.78 -6.81
N PRO A 344 -13.97 19.24 -7.28
CA PRO A 344 -13.20 19.92 -8.29
C PRO A 344 -14.15 20.28 -9.44
N PRO A 345 -14.12 21.52 -9.95
CA PRO A 345 -15.00 21.91 -11.04
C PRO A 345 -14.83 20.90 -12.17
N VAL A 346 -15.95 20.39 -12.69
CA VAL A 346 -15.92 19.59 -13.92
C VAL A 346 -15.27 20.49 -14.98
N PRO A 347 -14.17 20.06 -15.63
CA PRO A 347 -13.61 20.82 -16.73
C PRO A 347 -14.71 21.11 -17.73
N ALA A 348 -14.89 22.37 -18.13
CA ALA A 348 -15.92 22.81 -19.07
C ALA A 348 -15.89 22.07 -20.42
N SER A 349 -14.85 21.28 -20.69
CA SER A 349 -14.72 20.40 -21.84
C SER A 349 -15.60 19.15 -21.83
N TYR A 350 -16.33 18.86 -20.74
CA TYR A 350 -17.22 17.69 -20.64
C TYR A 350 -18.73 18.01 -20.76
N GLU A 351 -19.13 19.27 -20.91
CA GLU A 351 -20.55 19.65 -21.13
C GLU A 351 -20.99 19.56 -22.61
N ARG A 352 -20.15 19.03 -23.50
CA ARG A 352 -20.49 18.79 -24.91
C ARG A 352 -20.04 17.42 -25.38
N ILE A 353 -20.78 16.38 -24.98
CA ILE A 353 -20.98 15.16 -25.78
C ILE A 353 -22.43 14.73 -25.64
#